data_AF-A0A946JV21-F1
#
_entry.id   AF-A0A946JV21-F1
#
_cell.length_a   1.000
_cell.length_b   1.000
_cell.length_c   1.000
_cell.angle_alpha   90.00
_cell.angle_beta   90.00
_cell.angle_gamma   90.00
#
_symmetry.space_group_name_H-M   'P 1'
#
loop_
_entity.id
_entity.type
_entity.pdbx_description
1 polymer ?
#
loop_
_entity_poly.entity_id
_entity_poly.type
_entity_poly.pdbx_seq_one_letter_code
_entity_poly.pdbx_strand_id
1 'polypeptide(L)' 'MPEPDKVLFAWSNLPQPIKFLVVGAVNTVFSYSCYAGLLFIGLHYSLAALFGTLLGIVFNYLSTSRYVYNA' A
#
# COMPACT_ATOMS: atom_id res chain seq x y z
N MET A 1 21.31 -2.56 11.33
CA MET A 1 19.89 -2.37 11.67
C MET A 1 19.78 -1.05 12.41
N PRO A 2 19.14 -0.01 11.85
CA PRO A 2 18.97 1.26 12.56
C PRO A 2 18.06 1.06 13.78
N GLU A 3 18.35 1.80 14.85
CA GLU A 3 17.54 1.76 16.08
C GLU A 3 16.10 2.24 15.79
N PRO A 4 15.06 1.64 16.40
CA PRO A 4 13.65 1.89 16.05
C PRO A 4 13.22 3.36 16.20
N ASP A 5 13.83 4.10 17.12
CA ASP A 5 13.63 5.54 17.33
C ASP A 5 14.10 6.38 16.13
N LYS A 6 15.22 6.00 15.48
CA LYS A 6 15.77 6.71 14.32
C LYS A 6 14.90 6.55 13.08
N VAL A 7 14.27 5.38 12.92
CA VAL A 7 13.36 5.12 11.80
C VAL A 7 12.09 5.95 11.92
N LEU A 8 11.51 6.02 13.13
CA LEU A 8 10.33 6.84 13.41
C LEU A 8 10.64 8.34 13.24
N PHE A 9 11.82 8.78 13.68
CA PHE A 9 12.30 10.14 13.47
C PHE A 9 12.49 10.47 12.00
N ALA A 10 13.11 9.58 11.21
CA ALA A 10 13.28 9.79 9.78
C ALA A 10 11.92 9.86 9.06
N TRP A 11 10.98 8.99 9.42
CA TRP A 11 9.64 8.98 8.83
C TRP A 11 8.86 10.26 9.13
N SER A 12 8.89 10.78 10.35
CA SER A 12 8.17 12.01 10.70
C SER A 12 8.69 13.22 9.90
N ASN A 13 10.00 13.30 9.69
CA ASN A 13 10.67 14.39 8.95
C ASN A 13 10.53 14.33 7.42
N LEU A 14 9.98 13.26 6.84
CA LEU A 14 9.76 13.19 5.40
C LEU A 14 8.61 14.13 4.96
N PRO A 15 8.78 14.83 3.82
CA PRO A 15 7.72 15.65 3.25
C PRO A 15 6.55 14.76 2.79
N GLN A 16 5.32 15.27 2.95
CA GLN A 16 4.08 14.58 2.60
C GLN A 16 4.04 13.93 1.20
N PRO A 17 4.51 14.57 0.10
CA PRO A 17 4.51 13.93 -1.21
C PRO A 17 5.40 12.68 -1.29
N ILE A 18 6.52 12.66 -0.55
CA ILE A 18 7.38 11.48 -0.49
C ILE A 18 6.70 10.35 0.28
N LYS A 19 6.04 10.66 1.40
CA LYS A 19 5.23 9.69 2.14
C LYS A 19 4.13 9.09 1.26
N PHE A 20 3.47 9.92 0.45
CA PHE A 20 2.45 9.47 -0.51
C PHE A 20 3.03 8.55 -1.59
N LEU A 21 4.18 8.87 -2.17
CA LEU A 21 4.85 7.99 -3.14
C LEU A 21 5.26 6.65 -2.53
N VAL A 22 5.80 6.65 -1.32
CA VAL A 22 6.19 5.44 -0.60
C VAL A 22 4.97 4.56 -0.32
N VAL A 23 3.90 5.14 0.24
CA VAL A 23 2.65 4.41 0.51
C VAL A 23 1.99 3.93 -0.80
N GLY A 24 2.04 4.75 -1.86
CA GLY A 24 1.57 4.39 -3.19
C GLY A 24 2.33 3.21 -3.79
N ALA A 25 3.66 3.18 -3.68
CA ALA A 25 4.47 2.07 -4.15
C ALA A 25 4.13 0.76 -3.40
N VAL A 26 3.96 0.83 -2.07
CA VAL A 26 3.51 -0.32 -1.26
C VAL A 26 2.13 -0.78 -1.72
N ASN A 27 1.21 0.15 -1.98
CA ASN A 27 -0.13 -0.16 -2.48
C ASN A 27 -0.09 -0.84 -3.87
N THR A 28 0.77 -0.41 -4.78
CA THR A 28 0.92 -1.05 -6.10
C THR A 28 1.40 -2.49 -5.96
N VAL A 29 2.41 -2.74 -5.13
CA VAL A 29 2.91 -4.10 -4.86
C VAL A 29 1.81 -4.96 -4.23
N PHE A 30 1.06 -4.42 -3.27
CA PHE A 30 -0.05 -5.13 -2.63
C PHE A 30 -1.17 -5.48 -3.61
N SER A 31 -1.65 -4.48 -4.35
CA SER A 31 -2.75 -4.65 -5.31
C SER A 31 -2.38 -5.66 -6.41
N TYR A 32 -1.14 -5.60 -6.91
CA TYR A 32 -0.62 -6.55 -7.87
C TYR A 32 -0.51 -7.96 -7.29
N SER A 33 -0.06 -8.08 -6.04
CA SER A 33 0.03 -9.38 -5.34
C SER A 33 -1.35 -10.01 -5.14
N CYS A 34 -2.37 -9.21 -4.78
CA CYS A 34 -3.76 -9.66 -4.72
C CYS A 34 -4.25 -10.13 -6.09
N TYR A 35 -4.01 -9.35 -7.14
CA TYR A 35 -4.37 -9.72 -8.52
C TYR A 35 -3.71 -11.03 -8.96
N ALA A 36 -2.40 -11.16 -8.76
CA ALA A 36 -1.63 -12.36 -9.10
C ALA A 36 -2.07 -13.57 -8.27
N GLY A 37 -2.36 -13.40 -6.98
CA GLY A 37 -2.87 -14.47 -6.11
C GLY A 37 -4.26 -14.94 -6.54
N LEU A 38 -5.15 -14.03 -6.94
CA LEU A 38 -6.47 -14.36 -7.47
C LEU A 38 -6.38 -15.12 -8.80
N LEU A 39 -5.47 -14.70 -9.69
CA LEU A 39 -5.17 -15.44 -10.91
C LEU A 39 -4.62 -16.83 -10.64
N PHE A 40 -3.75 -16.98 -9.63
CA PHE A 40 -3.15 -18.27 -9.27
C PHE A 40 -4.18 -19.29 -8.77
N ILE A 41 -5.27 -18.82 -8.16
CA ILE A 41 -6.41 -19.66 -7.73
C ILE A 41 -7.35 -19.99 -8.91
N GLY A 42 -7.06 -19.51 -10.12
CA GLY A 42 -7.83 -19.77 -11.33
C GLY A 42 -9.02 -18.83 -11.53
N LEU A 43 -9.06 -17.70 -10.82
CA LEU A 43 -10.13 -16.72 -10.97
C LEU A 43 -10.03 -16.01 -12.33
N HIS A 44 -11.18 -15.78 -12.97
CA HIS A 44 -11.23 -15.06 -14.25
C HIS A 44 -10.61 -13.66 -14.11
N TYR A 45 -9.78 -13.27 -15.10
CA TYR A 45 -8.98 -12.03 -15.05
C TYR A 45 -9.81 -10.78 -14.72
N SER A 46 -11.06 -10.73 -15.18
CA SER A 46 -11.97 -9.60 -14.93
C SER A 46 -12.39 -9.50 -13.46
N LEU A 47 -12.70 -10.63 -12.80
CA LEU A 47 -12.97 -10.65 -11.36
C LEU A 47 -11.70 -10.42 -10.54
N ALA A 48 -10.57 -11.00 -10.97
CA ALA A 48 -9.29 -10.78 -10.32
C ALA A 48 -8.90 -9.29 -10.33
N ALA A 49 -9.10 -8.61 -11.47
CA ALA A 49 -8.87 -7.17 -11.60
C ALA A 49 -9.83 -6.37 -10.72
N LEU A 50 -11.12 -6.74 -10.67
CA LEU A 50 -12.11 -6.09 -9.82
C LEU A 50 -11.75 -6.17 -8.34
N PHE A 51 -11.51 -7.39 -7.82
CA PHE A 51 -11.15 -7.59 -6.42
C PHE A 51 -9.77 -7.01 -6.08
N GLY A 52 -8.78 -7.16 -6.96
CA GLY A 52 -7.46 -6.53 -6.76
C GLY A 52 -7.54 -5.01 -6.67
N THR A 53 -8.40 -4.39 -7.49
CA THR A 53 -8.62 -2.95 -7.45
C THR A 53 -9.37 -2.53 -6.18
N LEU A 54 -10.43 -3.23 -5.80
CA LEU A 54 -11.19 -2.92 -4.57
C LEU A 54 -10.33 -3.07 -3.32
N LEU A 55 -9.58 -4.17 -3.20
CA LEU A 55 -8.64 -4.39 -2.10
C LEU A 55 -7.54 -3.34 -2.08
N GLY A 56 -7.02 -2.97 -3.25
CA GLY A 56 -6.05 -1.89 -3.39
C GLY A 56 -6.59 -0.54 -2.93
N ILE A 57 -7.81 -0.16 -3.32
CA ILE A 57 -8.43 1.10 -2.88
C ILE A 57 -8.58 1.12 -1.35
N VAL A 58 -9.09 0.03 -0.76
CA VAL A 58 -9.25 -0.08 0.70
C VAL A 58 -7.91 0.01 1.42
N PHE A 59 -6.90 -0.73 0.94
CA PHE A 59 -5.56 -0.71 1.52
C PHE A 59 -4.90 0.66 1.39
N ASN A 60 -5.03 1.31 0.24
CA ASN A 60 -4.52 2.66 0.00
C ASN A 60 -5.17 3.67 0.95
N TYR A 61 -6.48 3.62 1.12
CA TYR A 61 -7.21 4.50 2.02
C TYR A 61 -6.74 4.34 3.48
N LEU A 62 -6.67 3.10 3.97
CA LEU A 62 -6.20 2.81 5.33
C LEU A 62 -4.74 3.20 5.54
N SER A 63 -3.87 2.92 4.55
CA SER A 63 -2.45 3.22 4.65
C SER A 63 -2.18 4.72 4.59
N THR A 64 -2.86 5.43 3.70
CA THR A 64 -2.72 6.89 3.56
C THR A 64 -3.26 7.61 4.79
N SER A 65 -4.42 7.20 5.31
CA SER A 65 -5.00 7.75 6.56
C SER A 65 -4.21 7.43 7.83
N ARG A 66 -3.28 6.47 7.81
CA ARG A 66 -2.50 6.10 9.01
C ARG A 66 -1.03 6.50 8.94
N TYR A 67 -0.43 6.48 7.75
CA TYR A 67 1.00 6.70 7.57
C TYR A 67 1.35 8.06 6.93
N VAL A 68 0.41 8.69 6.21
CA VAL A 68 0.61 10.01 5.59
C VAL A 68 -0.07 11.10 6.41
N TYR A 69 -1.33 10.89 6.73
CA TYR A 69 -2.11 11.77 7.59
C TYR A 69 -2.20 11.10 8.95
N ASN A 70 -1.66 11.73 9.98
CA ASN A 70 -1.68 11.19 11.35
C ASN A 70 -3.05 11.55 11.97
N ALA A 71 -4.13 10.94 11.46
CA ALA A 71 -5.51 11.19 11.90
C ALA A 71 -5.90 10.30 13.10
#